data_AF-A0A855KMT1-F1
#
_entry.id   AF-A0A855KMT1-F1
#
_cell.length_a   1.000
_cell.length_b   1.000
_cell.length_c   1.000
_cell.angle_alpha   90.00
_cell.angle_beta   90.00
_cell.angle_gamma   90.00
#
_symmetry.space_group_name_H-M   'P 1'
#
loop_
_entity.id
_entity.type
_entity.pdbx_description
1 polymer ?
#
loop_
_entity_poly.entity_id
_entity_poly.type
_entity_poly.pdbx_seq_one_letter_code
_entity_poly.pdbx_strand_id
1 'polypeptide(L)'
;MTKQSPNAQLKSTRLLVHQYAERLLGLGEEVRQSTIREMIAAEHGISASPNLVNDEVKKFWVQAGPALSARLRRPSIPDDVCASFDKIWDVALNAAVAGHEIERQQLQAQADNTVAAMETAQANELAAIERFDGQTREIEGLRADKLRFTELLQANEAERKALAAELKDQTEKTAAQLAVNMQEQQRLQGHVDSLQQQLTDLRASSQRDLTTLAESHQVELVKTQDFLMRETARVRDEEKTKTDKLTKELERERNEKDQLRQLRSKASDEAAQLRGRLEVTDRNLEKLEQRNAQLSEQNDKLQTALLESVKPQVIAPEQRDEDLPTTPVNK
;
A
#
# COMPACT_ATOMS: atom_id res chain seq x y z
N MET A 1 29.72 168.23 -16.30
CA MET A 1 28.94 167.40 -17.23
C MET A 1 29.80 166.18 -17.57
N THR A 2 29.77 165.11 -16.76
CA THR A 2 28.98 163.86 -16.99
C THR A 2 29.47 163.12 -18.24
N LYS A 3 30.06 161.92 -18.21
CA LYS A 3 29.88 160.78 -17.30
C LYS A 3 31.18 159.96 -17.17
N GLN A 4 31.60 159.69 -15.94
CA GLN A 4 32.33 158.46 -15.60
C GLN A 4 31.39 157.26 -15.69
N SER A 5 31.99 156.07 -15.83
CA SER A 5 31.53 154.71 -15.48
C SER A 5 31.52 153.73 -16.68
N PRO A 6 31.51 152.40 -16.45
CA PRO A 6 32.52 151.56 -15.79
C PRO A 6 32.67 150.19 -16.50
N ASN A 7 33.85 149.57 -16.60
CA ASN A 7 33.94 148.11 -16.82
C ASN A 7 35.38 147.59 -16.67
N ALA A 8 35.91 147.62 -15.45
CA ALA A 8 36.90 146.61 -15.06
C ALA A 8 36.10 145.44 -14.51
N GLN A 9 36.07 144.33 -15.24
CA GLN A 9 35.55 143.06 -14.74
C GLN A 9 36.16 142.83 -13.34
N LEU A 10 35.32 142.79 -12.31
CA LEU A 10 35.73 142.47 -10.94
C LEU A 10 36.31 141.06 -10.96
N LYS A 11 37.62 140.93 -11.20
CA LYS A 11 38.34 139.67 -11.01
C LYS A 11 38.03 139.21 -9.59
N SER A 12 37.55 137.97 -9.44
CA SER A 12 37.21 137.41 -8.14
C SER A 12 38.39 137.62 -7.18
N THR A 13 38.12 138.09 -5.97
CA THR A 13 39.13 138.33 -4.93
C THR A 13 40.02 137.11 -4.68
N ARG A 14 39.52 135.89 -4.95
CA ARG A 14 40.31 134.65 -4.93
C ARG A 14 41.40 134.61 -6.01
N LEU A 15 41.06 134.92 -7.26
CA LEU A 15 42.01 134.93 -8.38
C LEU A 15 43.05 136.04 -8.22
N LEU A 16 42.67 137.19 -7.63
CA LEU A 16 43.60 138.25 -7.30
C LEU A 16 44.62 137.80 -6.27
N VAL A 17 44.20 137.10 -5.20
CA VAL A 17 45.12 136.55 -4.20
C VAL A 17 46.16 135.62 -4.83
N HIS A 18 45.75 134.73 -5.74
CA HIS A 18 46.70 133.86 -6.47
C HIS A 18 47.65 134.66 -7.38
N GLN A 19 47.14 135.63 -8.15
CA GLN A 19 47.98 136.48 -9.03
C GLN A 19 48.99 137.32 -8.25
N TYR A 20 48.61 137.90 -7.11
CA TYR A 20 49.53 138.65 -6.26
C TYR A 20 50.50 137.74 -5.50
N ALA A 21 50.08 136.54 -5.11
CA ALA A 21 50.96 135.54 -4.51
C ALA A 21 52.05 135.08 -5.51
N GLU A 22 51.68 134.83 -6.77
CA GLU A 22 52.64 134.52 -7.84
C GLU A 22 53.59 135.69 -8.11
N ARG A 23 53.08 136.93 -8.11
CA ARG A 23 53.90 138.13 -8.30
C ARG A 23 54.92 138.32 -7.18
N LEU A 24 54.52 138.13 -5.92
CA LEU A 24 55.44 138.19 -4.77
C LEU A 24 56.51 137.09 -4.86
N LEU A 25 56.09 135.88 -5.22
CA LEU A 25 57.01 134.75 -5.38
C LEU A 25 58.00 134.97 -6.53
N GLY A 26 57.58 135.58 -7.64
CA GLY A 26 58.45 135.93 -8.77
C GLY A 26 59.46 137.05 -8.45
N LEU A 27 59.15 137.91 -7.48
CA LEU A 27 60.05 138.95 -6.97
C LEU A 27 60.99 138.44 -5.86
N GLY A 28 60.82 137.19 -5.39
CA GLY A 28 61.62 136.61 -4.32
C GLY A 28 61.22 137.07 -2.92
N GLU A 29 60.04 137.68 -2.77
CA GLU A 29 59.50 138.12 -1.48
C GLU A 29 58.62 137.05 -0.84
N GLU A 30 58.56 137.03 0.50
CA GLU A 30 57.68 136.13 1.23
C GLU A 30 56.21 136.46 0.94
N VAL A 31 55.44 135.44 0.53
CA VAL A 31 53.99 135.53 0.30
C VAL A 31 53.26 135.69 1.65
N ARG A 32 53.22 136.92 2.18
CA ARG A 32 52.54 137.26 3.44
C ARG A 32 51.12 137.75 3.19
N GLN A 33 50.22 137.35 4.09
CA GLN A 33 48.80 137.74 4.06
C GLN A 33 48.59 139.26 4.13
N SER A 34 49.41 139.97 4.92
CA SER A 34 49.34 141.43 5.06
C SER A 34 49.69 142.13 3.75
N THR A 35 50.77 141.71 3.09
CA THR A 35 51.28 142.30 1.85
C THR A 35 50.30 142.13 0.70
N ILE A 36 49.68 140.94 0.56
CA ILE A 36 48.66 140.70 -0.46
C ILE A 36 47.41 141.58 -0.22
N ARG A 37 47.01 141.76 1.04
CA ARG A 37 45.85 142.61 1.38
C ARG A 37 46.14 144.07 1.09
N GLU A 38 47.34 144.55 1.39
CA GLU A 38 47.77 145.92 1.08
C GLU A 38 47.82 146.17 -0.42
N MET A 39 48.33 145.24 -1.22
CA MET A 39 48.33 145.36 -2.68
C MET A 39 46.92 145.35 -3.28
N ILE A 40 46.03 144.47 -2.81
CA ILE A 40 44.63 144.44 -3.27
C ILE A 40 43.89 145.72 -2.85
N ALA A 41 44.15 146.25 -1.66
CA ALA A 41 43.56 147.49 -1.19
C ALA A 41 44.07 148.71 -1.98
N ALA A 42 45.37 148.76 -2.29
CA ALA A 42 46.00 149.85 -3.03
C ALA A 42 45.59 149.90 -4.51
N GLU A 43 45.53 148.76 -5.21
CA GLU A 43 45.27 148.72 -6.65
C GLU A 43 43.77 148.59 -7.00
N HIS A 44 42.98 147.91 -6.15
CA HIS A 44 41.57 147.61 -6.45
C HIS A 44 40.57 148.22 -5.47
N GLY A 45 41.03 148.87 -4.38
CA GLY A 45 40.14 149.52 -3.40
C GLY A 45 39.22 148.56 -2.62
N ILE A 46 39.48 147.25 -2.69
CA ILE A 46 38.68 146.20 -2.05
C ILE A 46 39.38 145.72 -0.78
N SER A 47 38.72 145.79 0.37
CA SER A 47 39.21 145.18 1.61
C SER A 47 38.96 143.67 1.59
N ALA A 48 39.94 142.90 1.11
CA ALA A 48 39.87 141.44 1.13
C ALA A 48 39.86 140.89 2.57
N SER A 49 38.94 139.94 2.83
CA SER A 49 38.81 139.28 4.14
C SER A 49 40.09 138.52 4.48
N PRO A 50 40.68 138.72 5.68
CA PRO A 50 41.88 138.00 6.12
C PRO A 50 41.75 136.48 5.96
N ASN A 51 40.62 135.89 6.37
CA ASN A 51 40.42 134.44 6.32
C ASN A 51 40.43 133.91 4.88
N LEU A 52 39.79 134.63 3.97
CA LEU A 52 39.76 134.27 2.55
C LEU A 52 41.18 134.30 1.94
N VAL A 53 41.97 135.33 2.26
CA VAL A 53 43.35 135.44 1.77
C VAL A 53 44.20 134.31 2.34
N ASN A 54 44.06 133.96 3.62
CA ASN A 54 44.82 132.87 4.24
C ASN A 54 44.47 131.50 3.62
N ASP A 55 43.18 131.22 3.43
CA ASP A 55 42.75 129.95 2.84
C ASP A 55 43.19 129.80 1.38
N GLU A 56 43.14 130.87 0.60
CA GLU A 56 43.61 130.85 -0.79
C GLU A 56 45.15 130.81 -0.87
N VAL A 57 45.87 131.45 0.05
CA VAL A 57 47.34 131.31 0.17
C VAL A 57 47.72 129.87 0.57
N LYS A 58 46.95 129.21 1.44
CA LYS A 58 47.17 127.78 1.74
C LYS A 58 46.94 126.90 0.51
N LYS A 59 45.86 127.12 -0.25
CA LYS A 59 45.62 126.40 -1.51
C LYS A 59 46.71 126.67 -2.54
N PHE A 60 47.18 127.91 -2.62
CA PHE A 60 48.31 128.29 -3.45
C PHE A 60 49.55 127.48 -3.07
N TRP A 61 49.91 127.40 -1.79
CA TRP A 61 51.06 126.60 -1.34
C TRP A 61 50.87 125.09 -1.52
N VAL A 62 49.65 124.57 -1.42
CA VAL A 62 49.36 123.15 -1.75
C VAL A 62 49.62 122.86 -3.24
N GLN A 63 49.36 123.82 -4.12
CA GLN A 63 49.54 123.68 -5.56
C GLN A 63 50.98 124.03 -6.02
N ALA A 64 51.52 125.15 -5.56
CA ALA A 64 52.85 125.65 -5.93
C ALA A 64 53.99 125.02 -5.12
N GLY A 65 53.72 124.57 -3.89
CA GLY A 65 54.71 123.97 -2.99
C GLY A 65 55.39 122.71 -3.56
N PRO A 66 54.65 121.74 -4.12
CA PRO A 66 55.24 120.58 -4.78
C PRO A 66 56.12 120.96 -5.98
N ALA A 67 55.68 121.91 -6.81
CA ALA A 67 56.44 122.38 -7.96
C ALA A 67 57.74 123.10 -7.55
N LEU A 68 57.67 123.95 -6.52
CA LEU A 68 58.85 124.61 -5.94
C LEU A 68 59.80 123.61 -5.27
N SER A 69 59.28 122.62 -4.54
CA SER A 69 60.10 121.56 -3.95
C SER A 69 60.77 120.69 -5.02
N ALA A 70 60.12 120.46 -6.16
CA ALA A 70 60.69 119.73 -7.29
C ALA A 70 61.82 120.53 -7.95
N ARG A 71 61.60 121.84 -8.18
CA ARG A 71 62.64 122.79 -8.63
C ARG A 71 63.84 122.82 -7.70
N LEU A 72 63.62 122.92 -6.39
CA LEU A 72 64.70 122.94 -5.39
C LEU A 72 65.53 121.65 -5.39
N ARG A 73 64.90 120.50 -5.66
CA ARG A 73 65.60 119.22 -5.79
C ARG A 73 66.31 119.05 -7.12
N ARG A 74 65.93 119.79 -8.16
CA ARG A 74 66.47 119.70 -9.53
C ARG A 74 66.65 121.10 -10.17
N PRO A 75 67.56 121.94 -9.63
CA PRO A 75 67.65 123.35 -9.99
C PRO A 75 68.12 123.63 -11.43
N SER A 76 68.73 122.66 -12.11
CA SER A 76 69.29 122.81 -13.46
C SER A 76 68.39 122.29 -14.59
N ILE A 77 67.18 121.81 -14.28
CA ILE A 77 66.28 121.21 -15.27
C ILE A 77 65.09 122.15 -15.50
N PRO A 78 64.76 122.48 -16.76
CA PRO A 78 63.55 123.25 -17.07
C PRO A 78 62.27 122.57 -16.55
N ASP A 79 61.33 123.36 -16.04
CA ASP A 79 60.07 122.85 -15.48
C ASP A 79 59.27 121.97 -16.43
N ASP A 80 59.22 122.35 -17.71
CA ASP A 80 58.52 121.59 -18.75
C ASP A 80 59.09 120.17 -18.89
N VAL A 81 60.40 120.03 -18.66
CA VAL A 81 61.11 118.75 -18.67
C VAL A 81 60.81 117.98 -17.38
N CYS A 82 60.79 118.61 -16.21
CA CYS A 82 60.37 117.96 -14.96
C CYS A 82 58.93 117.43 -15.03
N ALA A 83 57.99 118.25 -15.51
CA ALA A 83 56.59 117.84 -15.66
C ALA A 83 56.40 116.72 -16.69
N SER A 84 57.20 116.68 -17.76
CA SER A 84 57.17 115.57 -18.71
C SER A 84 57.75 114.28 -18.12
N PHE A 85 58.81 114.36 -17.32
CA PHE A 85 59.32 113.22 -16.57
C PHE A 85 58.32 112.68 -15.56
N ASP A 86 57.67 113.54 -14.77
CA ASP A 86 56.67 113.11 -13.79
C ASP A 86 55.49 112.41 -14.50
N LYS A 87 55.03 112.94 -15.65
CA LYS A 87 54.02 112.27 -16.48
C LYS A 87 54.47 110.90 -16.97
N ILE A 88 55.71 110.77 -17.45
CA ILE A 88 56.25 109.47 -17.89
C ILE A 88 56.31 108.50 -16.71
N TRP A 89 56.73 108.97 -15.54
CA TRP A 89 56.76 108.16 -14.31
C TRP A 89 55.36 107.74 -13.87
N ASP A 90 54.38 108.63 -13.91
CA ASP A 90 52.98 108.30 -13.58
C ASP A 90 52.43 107.25 -14.56
N VAL A 91 52.69 107.38 -15.86
CA VAL A 91 52.28 106.39 -16.86
C VAL A 91 52.96 105.04 -16.59
N ALA A 92 54.26 105.03 -16.32
CA ALA A 92 55.00 103.80 -16.01
C ALA A 92 54.52 103.15 -14.71
N LEU A 93 54.27 103.95 -13.67
CA LEU A 93 53.77 103.47 -12.38
C LEU A 93 52.36 102.91 -12.51
N ASN A 94 51.47 103.60 -13.21
CA ASN A 94 50.11 103.12 -13.46
C ASN A 94 50.10 101.84 -14.31
N ALA A 95 50.97 101.73 -15.31
CA ALA A 95 51.13 100.52 -16.11
C ALA A 95 51.65 99.35 -15.26
N ALA A 96 52.61 99.58 -14.36
CA ALA A 96 53.12 98.56 -13.44
C ALA A 96 52.07 98.11 -12.42
N VAL A 97 51.30 99.05 -11.84
CA VAL A 97 50.18 98.75 -10.93
C VAL A 97 49.12 97.92 -11.65
N ALA A 98 48.70 98.35 -12.84
CA ALA A 98 47.73 97.61 -13.65
C ALA A 98 48.24 96.20 -14.02
N GLY A 99 49.51 96.07 -14.40
CA GLY A 99 50.15 94.78 -14.68
C GLY A 99 50.11 93.83 -13.48
N HIS A 100 50.51 94.31 -12.29
CA HIS A 100 50.48 93.51 -11.07
C HIS A 100 49.06 93.19 -10.59
N GLU A 101 48.09 94.07 -10.82
CA GLU A 101 46.68 93.79 -10.52
C GLU A 101 46.14 92.67 -11.41
N ILE A 102 46.48 92.67 -12.70
CA ILE A 102 46.13 91.59 -13.63
C ILE A 102 46.78 90.28 -13.20
N GLU A 103 48.08 90.28 -12.90
CA GLU A 103 48.80 89.08 -12.41
C GLU A 103 48.17 88.55 -11.12
N ARG A 104 47.83 89.44 -10.17
CA ARG A 104 47.16 89.05 -8.92
C ARG A 104 45.80 88.42 -9.18
N GLN A 105 44.99 89.00 -10.06
CA GLN A 105 43.69 88.44 -10.43
C GLN A 105 43.83 87.07 -11.12
N GLN A 106 44.82 86.90 -11.98
CA GLN A 106 45.10 85.61 -12.62
C GLN A 106 45.54 84.55 -11.62
N LEU A 107 46.45 84.88 -10.70
CA LEU A 107 46.90 83.96 -9.65
C LEU A 107 45.76 83.62 -8.69
N GLN A 108 44.91 84.59 -8.35
CA GLN A 108 43.73 84.35 -7.51
C GLN A 108 42.74 83.43 -8.21
N ALA A 109 42.43 83.67 -9.49
CA ALA A 109 41.57 82.79 -10.27
C ALA A 109 42.15 81.37 -10.40
N GLN A 110 43.47 81.24 -10.56
CA GLN A 110 44.14 79.94 -10.56
C GLN A 110 44.03 79.24 -9.20
N ALA A 111 44.20 79.96 -8.09
CA ALA A 111 44.04 79.41 -6.74
C ALA A 111 42.59 78.98 -6.48
N ASP A 112 41.60 79.79 -6.86
CA ASP A 112 40.19 79.45 -6.70
C ASP A 112 39.82 78.22 -7.55
N ASN A 113 40.36 78.11 -8.77
CA ASN A 113 40.18 76.94 -9.63
C ASN A 113 40.83 75.68 -9.04
N THR A 114 42.03 75.77 -8.44
CA THR A 114 42.68 74.61 -7.82
C THR A 114 41.97 74.18 -6.55
N VAL A 115 41.43 75.11 -5.76
CA VAL A 115 40.60 74.81 -4.59
C VAL A 115 39.31 74.10 -5.02
N ALA A 116 38.60 74.61 -6.04
CA ALA A 116 37.41 73.95 -6.57
C ALA A 116 37.73 72.56 -7.15
N ALA A 117 38.87 72.39 -7.83
CA ALA A 117 39.32 71.09 -8.31
C ALA A 117 39.65 70.12 -7.15
N MET A 118 40.24 70.61 -6.08
CA MET A 118 40.51 69.83 -4.87
C MET A 118 39.20 69.37 -4.19
N GLU A 119 38.24 70.28 -4.00
CA GLU A 119 36.94 69.95 -3.39
C GLU A 119 36.17 68.90 -4.20
N THR A 120 36.17 69.03 -5.52
CA THR A 120 35.53 68.03 -6.41
C THR A 120 36.26 66.69 -6.39
N ALA A 121 37.59 66.68 -6.36
CA ALA A 121 38.37 65.46 -6.19
C ALA A 121 38.07 64.77 -4.84
N GLN A 122 38.01 65.53 -3.75
CA GLN A 122 37.67 65.01 -2.43
C GLN A 122 36.25 64.43 -2.38
N ALA A 123 35.27 65.10 -2.98
CA ALA A 123 33.91 64.59 -3.07
C ALA A 123 33.85 63.28 -3.89
N ASN A 124 34.61 63.19 -4.98
CA ASN A 124 34.70 61.98 -5.78
C ASN A 124 35.38 60.82 -5.03
N GLU A 125 36.43 61.11 -4.24
CA GLU A 125 37.08 60.13 -3.38
C GLU A 125 36.13 59.57 -2.32
N LEU A 126 35.39 60.45 -1.62
CA LEU A 126 34.40 60.02 -0.64
C LEU A 126 33.31 59.15 -1.27
N ALA A 127 32.78 59.55 -2.44
CA ALA A 127 31.81 58.75 -3.17
C ALA A 127 32.38 57.40 -3.63
N ALA A 128 33.67 57.31 -3.97
CA ALA A 128 34.32 56.06 -4.32
C ALA A 128 34.50 55.15 -3.10
N ILE A 129 34.86 55.71 -1.94
CA ILE A 129 34.95 54.98 -0.67
C ILE A 129 33.59 54.39 -0.30
N GLU A 130 32.52 55.19 -0.35
CA GLU A 130 31.16 54.70 -0.04
C GLU A 130 30.72 53.57 -0.97
N ARG A 131 31.03 53.66 -2.28
CA ARG A 131 30.76 52.58 -3.23
C ARG A 131 31.56 51.31 -2.90
N PHE A 132 32.84 51.47 -2.56
CA PHE A 132 33.71 50.35 -2.20
C PHE A 132 33.24 49.66 -0.91
N ASP A 133 32.83 50.43 0.10
CA ASP A 133 32.25 49.92 1.34
C ASP A 133 30.93 49.17 1.08
N GLY A 134 30.08 49.72 0.20
CA GLY A 134 28.87 49.06 -0.27
C GLY A 134 29.15 47.69 -0.89
N GLN A 135 30.08 47.63 -1.84
CA GLN A 135 30.51 46.38 -2.48
C GLN A 135 31.13 45.40 -1.48
N THR A 136 31.89 45.89 -0.49
CA THR A 136 32.47 45.05 0.55
C THR A 136 31.40 44.38 1.39
N ARG A 137 30.37 45.13 1.82
CA ARG A 137 29.21 44.57 2.55
C ARG A 137 28.43 43.56 1.72
N GLU A 138 28.24 43.80 0.42
CA GLU A 138 27.60 42.85 -0.48
C GLU A 138 28.42 41.55 -0.60
N ILE A 139 29.74 41.64 -0.75
CA ILE A 139 30.64 40.48 -0.80
C ILE A 139 30.60 39.70 0.52
N GLU A 140 30.58 40.38 1.67
CA GLU A 140 30.43 39.74 2.97
C GLU A 140 29.09 39.02 3.12
N GLY A 141 28.00 39.64 2.66
CA GLY A 141 26.67 39.01 2.59
C GLY A 141 26.69 37.74 1.73
N LEU A 142 27.24 37.81 0.52
CA LEU A 142 27.37 36.66 -0.38
C LEU A 142 28.25 35.55 0.21
N ARG A 143 29.30 35.90 0.97
CA ARG A 143 30.13 34.91 1.68
C ARG A 143 29.35 34.22 2.79
N ALA A 144 28.55 34.96 3.57
CA ALA A 144 27.70 34.40 4.60
C ALA A 144 26.64 33.46 4.02
N ASP A 145 26.00 33.86 2.92
CA ASP A 145 25.02 33.02 2.22
C ASP A 145 25.67 31.77 1.63
N LYS A 146 26.86 31.90 1.03
CA LYS A 146 27.64 30.75 0.57
C LYS A 146 27.90 29.75 1.70
N LEU A 147 28.32 30.22 2.88
CA LEU A 147 28.56 29.36 4.04
C LEU A 147 27.28 28.62 4.45
N ARG A 148 26.15 29.34 4.56
CA ARG A 148 24.84 28.74 4.87
C ARG A 148 24.42 27.68 3.86
N PHE A 149 24.57 27.95 2.56
CA PHE A 149 24.24 26.97 1.53
C PHE A 149 25.16 25.75 1.57
N THR A 150 26.45 25.93 1.87
CA THR A 150 27.36 24.79 2.04
C THR A 150 27.01 23.93 3.24
N GLU A 151 26.59 24.52 4.37
CA GLU A 151 26.11 23.79 5.55
C GLU A 151 24.82 23.02 5.23
N LEU A 152 23.86 23.66 4.54
CA LEU A 152 22.63 22.99 4.10
C LEU A 152 22.92 21.84 3.13
N LEU A 153 23.89 21.99 2.23
CA LEU A 153 24.28 20.94 1.30
C LEU A 153 24.91 19.77 2.06
N GLN A 154 25.80 20.03 3.02
CA GLN A 154 26.39 18.99 3.86
C GLN A 154 25.33 18.24 4.69
N ALA A 155 24.36 18.96 5.25
CA ALA A 155 23.24 18.36 5.98
C ALA A 155 22.39 17.46 5.06
N ASN A 156 22.02 17.94 3.88
CA ASN A 156 21.28 17.15 2.88
C ASN A 156 22.07 15.93 2.40
N GLU A 157 23.39 16.05 2.21
CA GLU A 157 24.24 14.90 1.86
C GLU A 157 24.29 13.86 2.97
N ALA A 158 24.31 14.29 4.23
CA ALA A 158 24.25 13.39 5.39
C ALA A 158 22.89 12.68 5.46
N GLU A 159 21.79 13.40 5.28
CA GLU A 159 20.43 12.83 5.21
C GLU A 159 20.31 11.83 4.05
N ARG A 160 20.81 12.17 2.86
CA ARG A 160 20.81 11.27 1.71
C ARG A 160 21.58 9.98 1.99
N LYS A 161 22.74 10.07 2.66
CA LYS A 161 23.53 8.89 3.06
C LYS A 161 22.79 8.04 4.10
N ALA A 162 22.11 8.67 5.06
CA ALA A 162 21.31 7.98 6.05
C ALA A 162 20.14 7.22 5.40
N LEU A 163 19.37 7.89 4.53
CA LEU A 163 18.27 7.27 3.77
C LEU A 163 18.76 6.13 2.87
N ALA A 164 19.92 6.27 2.24
CA ALA A 164 20.50 5.18 1.44
C ALA A 164 20.86 3.96 2.30
N ALA A 165 21.34 4.18 3.53
CA ALA A 165 21.61 3.10 4.48
C ALA A 165 20.31 2.44 4.97
N GLU A 166 19.27 3.23 5.26
CA GLU A 166 17.94 2.71 5.64
C GLU A 166 17.30 1.89 4.51
N LEU A 167 17.38 2.37 3.27
CA LEU A 167 16.90 1.61 2.11
C LEU A 167 17.65 0.28 1.98
N LYS A 168 18.98 0.29 2.15
CA LYS A 168 19.77 -0.94 2.12
C LYS A 168 19.33 -1.92 3.21
N ASP A 169 19.19 -1.47 4.46
CA ASP A 169 18.72 -2.29 5.58
C ASP A 169 17.30 -2.85 5.33
N GLN A 170 16.38 -2.04 4.78
CA GLN A 170 15.06 -2.52 4.40
C GLN A 170 15.10 -3.55 3.27
N THR A 171 15.97 -3.37 2.27
CA THR A 171 16.14 -4.38 1.20
C THR A 171 16.72 -5.69 1.73
N GLU A 172 17.66 -5.64 2.67
CA GLU A 172 18.22 -6.82 3.32
C GLU A 172 17.17 -7.54 4.18
N LYS A 173 16.36 -6.79 4.94
CA LYS A 173 15.25 -7.32 5.73
C LYS A 173 14.18 -7.99 4.85
N THR A 174 13.80 -7.36 3.75
CA THR A 174 12.81 -7.95 2.82
C THR A 174 13.37 -9.18 2.12
N ALA A 175 14.64 -9.17 1.71
CA ALA A 175 15.31 -10.35 1.15
C ALA A 175 15.36 -11.51 2.16
N ALA A 176 15.68 -11.23 3.43
CA ALA A 176 15.68 -12.23 4.49
C ALA A 176 14.28 -12.80 4.76
N GLN A 177 13.25 -11.96 4.80
CA GLN A 177 11.85 -12.40 4.93
C GLN A 177 11.41 -13.26 3.75
N LEU A 178 11.76 -12.88 2.52
CA LEU A 178 11.47 -13.68 1.32
C LEU A 178 12.17 -15.05 1.37
N ALA A 179 13.41 -15.11 1.85
CA ALA A 179 14.13 -16.38 2.01
C ALA A 179 13.45 -17.31 3.03
N VAL A 180 13.00 -16.77 4.18
CA VAL A 180 12.24 -17.53 5.18
C VAL A 180 10.92 -18.02 4.60
N ASN A 181 10.16 -17.15 3.94
CA ASN A 181 8.88 -17.52 3.31
C ASN A 181 9.07 -18.61 2.24
N MET A 182 10.14 -18.54 1.44
CA MET A 182 10.48 -19.58 0.46
C MET A 182 10.79 -20.92 1.14
N GLN A 183 11.52 -20.91 2.25
CA GLN A 183 11.81 -22.12 3.02
C GLN A 183 10.53 -22.73 3.62
N GLU A 184 9.63 -21.89 4.14
CA GLU A 184 8.33 -22.34 4.66
C GLU A 184 7.45 -22.92 3.55
N GLN A 185 7.40 -22.29 2.38
CA GLN A 185 6.68 -22.82 1.22
C GLN A 185 7.23 -24.18 0.79
N GLN A 186 8.56 -24.35 0.74
CA GLN A 186 9.18 -25.65 0.44
C GLN A 186 8.84 -26.71 1.50
N ARG A 187 8.83 -26.34 2.79
CA ARG A 187 8.43 -27.24 3.88
C ARG A 187 6.97 -27.67 3.75
N LEU A 188 6.08 -26.72 3.48
CA LEU A 188 4.66 -26.98 3.29
C LEU A 188 4.41 -27.85 2.05
N GLN A 189 5.11 -27.58 0.95
CA GLN A 189 5.05 -28.42 -0.25
C GLN A 189 5.47 -29.86 0.05
N GLY A 190 6.59 -30.06 0.77
CA GLY A 190 7.02 -31.40 1.18
C GLY A 190 6.00 -32.11 2.07
N HIS A 191 5.31 -31.39 2.96
CA HIS A 191 4.20 -31.96 3.74
C HIS A 191 3.01 -32.34 2.85
N VAL A 192 2.62 -31.49 1.89
CA VAL A 192 1.54 -31.80 0.94
C VAL A 192 1.87 -33.04 0.12
N ASP A 193 3.09 -33.13 -0.41
CA ASP A 193 3.53 -34.30 -1.20
C ASP A 193 3.50 -35.57 -0.34
N SER A 194 3.95 -35.50 0.92
CA SER A 194 3.89 -36.63 1.86
C SER A 194 2.45 -37.08 2.17
N LEU A 195 1.52 -36.13 2.35
CA LEU A 195 0.10 -36.43 2.59
C LEU A 195 -0.56 -37.01 1.34
N GLN A 196 -0.22 -36.52 0.15
CA GLN A 196 -0.69 -37.09 -1.11
C GLN A 196 -0.19 -38.53 -1.26
N GLN A 197 1.07 -38.80 -0.93
CA GLN A 197 1.64 -40.15 -0.97
C GLN A 197 0.95 -41.08 0.04
N GLN A 198 0.72 -40.62 1.27
CA GLN A 198 -0.05 -41.39 2.27
C GLN A 198 -1.47 -41.69 1.79
N LEU A 199 -2.16 -40.74 1.15
CA LEU A 199 -3.49 -40.97 0.57
C LEU A 199 -3.44 -41.98 -0.57
N THR A 200 -2.42 -41.95 -1.44
CA THR A 200 -2.28 -42.95 -2.51
C THR A 200 -1.97 -44.34 -1.95
N ASP A 201 -1.12 -44.44 -0.92
CA ASP A 201 -0.79 -45.71 -0.29
C ASP A 201 -1.98 -46.29 0.47
N LEU A 202 -2.74 -45.45 1.18
CA LEU A 202 -3.99 -45.85 1.83
C LEU A 202 -5.03 -46.32 0.80
N ARG A 203 -5.20 -45.59 -0.32
CA ARG A 203 -6.07 -46.04 -1.42
C ARG A 203 -5.61 -47.39 -1.98
N ALA A 204 -4.31 -47.57 -2.25
CA ALA A 204 -3.78 -48.82 -2.76
C ALA A 204 -3.95 -49.97 -1.75
N SER A 205 -3.69 -49.75 -0.47
CA SER A 205 -3.90 -50.75 0.59
C SER A 205 -5.38 -51.11 0.73
N SER A 206 -6.28 -50.13 0.79
CA SER A 206 -7.73 -50.37 0.84
C SER A 206 -8.25 -51.12 -0.38
N GLN A 207 -7.74 -50.83 -1.58
CA GLN A 207 -8.06 -51.60 -2.79
C GLN A 207 -7.57 -53.04 -2.70
N ARG A 208 -6.35 -53.29 -2.20
CA ARG A 208 -5.84 -54.65 -1.96
C ARG A 208 -6.68 -55.40 -0.93
N ASP A 209 -7.07 -54.76 0.16
CA ASP A 209 -7.92 -55.35 1.18
C ASP A 209 -9.30 -55.72 0.62
N LEU A 210 -9.89 -54.85 -0.21
CA LEU A 210 -11.14 -55.15 -0.90
C LEU A 210 -11.00 -56.31 -1.90
N THR A 211 -9.89 -56.39 -2.66
CA THR A 211 -9.66 -57.51 -3.57
C THR A 211 -9.43 -58.82 -2.82
N THR A 212 -8.65 -58.82 -1.73
CA THR A 212 -8.42 -60.03 -0.92
C THR A 212 -9.70 -60.47 -0.22
N LEU A 213 -10.52 -59.53 0.26
CA LEU A 213 -11.84 -59.85 0.81
C LEU A 213 -12.75 -60.46 -0.27
N ALA A 214 -12.80 -59.88 -1.47
CA ALA A 214 -13.56 -60.42 -2.60
C ALA A 214 -13.08 -61.82 -3.00
N GLU A 215 -11.77 -62.06 -3.07
CA GLU A 215 -11.18 -63.38 -3.32
C GLU A 215 -11.55 -64.37 -2.22
N SER A 216 -11.48 -63.96 -0.95
CA SER A 216 -11.85 -64.81 0.19
C SER A 216 -13.34 -65.19 0.16
N HIS A 217 -14.23 -64.25 -0.14
CA HIS A 217 -15.66 -64.50 -0.31
C HIS A 217 -15.92 -65.40 -1.51
N GLN A 218 -15.21 -65.24 -2.62
CA GLN A 218 -15.33 -66.14 -3.77
C GLN A 218 -14.90 -67.57 -3.40
N VAL A 219 -13.82 -67.74 -2.64
CA VAL A 219 -13.38 -69.04 -2.14
C VAL A 219 -14.42 -69.66 -1.21
N GLU A 220 -15.03 -68.88 -0.31
CA GLU A 220 -16.13 -69.35 0.55
C GLU A 220 -17.38 -69.73 -0.25
N LEU A 221 -17.74 -68.98 -1.29
CA LEU A 221 -18.85 -69.30 -2.19
C LEU A 221 -18.59 -70.63 -2.92
N VAL A 222 -17.37 -70.87 -3.42
CA VAL A 222 -17.01 -72.15 -4.04
C VAL A 222 -17.07 -73.28 -3.01
N LYS A 223 -16.57 -73.09 -1.79
CA LYS A 223 -16.66 -74.09 -0.71
C LYS A 223 -18.10 -74.42 -0.34
N THR A 224 -18.97 -73.40 -0.22
CA THR A 224 -20.39 -73.60 0.08
C THR A 224 -21.11 -74.29 -1.08
N GLN A 225 -20.78 -73.94 -2.33
CA GLN A 225 -21.26 -74.65 -3.51
C GLN A 225 -20.83 -76.13 -3.53
N ASP A 226 -19.55 -76.42 -3.30
CA ASP A 226 -19.02 -77.79 -3.23
C ASP A 226 -19.67 -78.60 -2.12
N PHE A 227 -19.87 -77.99 -0.94
CA PHE A 227 -20.58 -78.61 0.18
C PHE A 227 -22.02 -78.96 -0.21
N LEU A 228 -22.76 -78.02 -0.83
CA LEU A 228 -24.12 -78.27 -1.31
C LEU A 228 -24.16 -79.36 -2.38
N MET A 229 -23.20 -79.40 -3.31
CA MET A 229 -23.11 -80.48 -4.30
C MET A 229 -22.86 -81.84 -3.64
N ARG A 230 -21.99 -81.91 -2.62
CA ARG A 230 -21.74 -83.15 -1.88
C ARG A 230 -22.95 -83.58 -1.05
N GLU A 231 -23.61 -82.65 -0.38
CA GLU A 231 -24.79 -82.96 0.44
C GLU A 231 -25.98 -83.38 -0.45
N THR A 232 -26.19 -82.71 -1.59
CA THR A 232 -27.21 -83.13 -2.56
C THR A 232 -26.90 -84.49 -3.19
N ALA A 233 -25.62 -84.80 -3.46
CA ALA A 233 -25.22 -86.13 -3.91
C ALA A 233 -25.46 -87.19 -2.83
N ARG A 234 -25.07 -86.91 -1.59
CA ARG A 234 -25.31 -87.79 -0.44
C ARG A 234 -26.80 -88.06 -0.22
N VAL A 235 -27.64 -87.02 -0.17
CA VAL A 235 -29.09 -87.17 -0.02
C VAL A 235 -29.68 -87.98 -1.18
N ARG A 236 -29.22 -87.74 -2.42
CA ARG A 236 -29.65 -88.54 -3.57
C ARG A 236 -29.30 -90.02 -3.42
N ASP A 237 -28.09 -90.33 -2.97
CA ASP A 237 -27.66 -91.72 -2.78
C ASP A 237 -28.37 -92.38 -1.59
N GLU A 238 -28.59 -91.64 -0.49
CA GLU A 238 -29.42 -92.10 0.62
C GLU A 238 -30.85 -92.40 0.17
N GLU A 239 -31.49 -91.52 -0.61
CA GLU A 239 -32.81 -91.76 -1.19
C GLU A 239 -32.81 -92.95 -2.17
N LYS A 240 -31.78 -93.10 -3.01
CA LYS A 240 -31.64 -94.30 -3.87
C LYS A 240 -31.56 -95.58 -3.05
N THR A 241 -30.74 -95.61 -1.99
CA THR A 241 -30.63 -96.80 -1.14
C THR A 241 -31.94 -97.11 -0.39
N LYS A 242 -32.70 -96.08 0.01
CA LYS A 242 -34.05 -96.26 0.57
C LYS A 242 -35.00 -96.83 -0.47
N THR A 243 -35.00 -96.29 -1.70
CA THR A 243 -35.84 -96.81 -2.78
C THR A 243 -35.48 -98.26 -3.12
N ASP A 244 -34.19 -98.61 -3.16
CA ASP A 244 -33.72 -99.97 -3.41
C ASP A 244 -34.07 -100.96 -2.30
N LYS A 245 -34.15 -100.50 -1.05
CA LYS A 245 -34.66 -101.30 0.07
C LYS A 245 -36.16 -101.53 -0.05
N LEU A 246 -36.92 -100.47 -0.30
CA LEU A 246 -38.37 -100.53 -0.47
C LEU A 246 -38.75 -101.40 -1.67
N THR A 247 -38.03 -101.34 -2.79
CA THR A 247 -38.28 -102.23 -3.94
C THR A 247 -38.02 -103.69 -3.60
N LYS A 248 -36.94 -104.01 -2.88
CA LYS A 248 -36.67 -105.39 -2.41
C LYS A 248 -37.72 -105.91 -1.41
N GLU A 249 -38.20 -105.06 -0.51
CA GLU A 249 -39.29 -105.39 0.40
C GLU A 249 -40.58 -105.66 -0.36
N LEU A 250 -40.90 -104.84 -1.36
CA LEU A 250 -42.08 -105.02 -2.22
C LEU A 250 -42.00 -106.31 -3.05
N GLU A 251 -40.82 -106.70 -3.53
CA GLU A 251 -40.59 -108.01 -4.18
C GLU A 251 -40.79 -109.19 -3.23
N ARG A 252 -40.32 -109.08 -1.98
CA ARG A 252 -40.57 -110.12 -0.95
C ARG A 252 -42.06 -110.29 -0.66
N GLU A 253 -42.77 -109.20 -0.42
CA GLU A 253 -44.21 -109.19 -0.20
C GLU A 253 -45.00 -109.77 -1.40
N ARG A 254 -44.56 -109.49 -2.63
CA ARG A 254 -45.14 -110.12 -3.84
C ARG A 254 -44.93 -111.63 -3.86
N ASN A 255 -43.72 -112.10 -3.54
CA ASN A 255 -43.40 -113.52 -3.50
C ASN A 255 -44.19 -114.26 -2.39
N GLU A 256 -44.33 -113.65 -1.21
CA GLU A 256 -45.13 -114.21 -0.12
C GLU A 256 -46.61 -114.30 -0.49
N LYS A 257 -47.15 -113.27 -1.17
CA LYS A 257 -48.52 -113.31 -1.70
C LYS A 257 -48.74 -114.43 -2.72
N ASP A 258 -47.76 -114.70 -3.58
CA ASP A 258 -47.84 -115.79 -4.54
C ASP A 258 -47.71 -117.17 -3.87
N GLN A 259 -46.88 -117.31 -2.83
CA GLN A 259 -46.84 -118.52 -1.99
C GLN A 259 -48.19 -118.78 -1.30
N LEU A 260 -48.81 -117.74 -0.73
CA LEU A 260 -50.13 -117.85 -0.11
C LEU A 260 -51.22 -118.23 -1.13
N ARG A 261 -51.14 -117.73 -2.38
CA ARG A 261 -52.04 -118.17 -3.46
C ARG A 261 -51.89 -119.66 -3.77
N GLN A 262 -50.67 -120.17 -3.85
CA GLN A 262 -50.41 -121.60 -4.09
C GLN A 262 -50.92 -122.48 -2.95
N LEU A 263 -50.70 -122.06 -1.70
CA LEU A 263 -51.22 -122.77 -0.51
C LEU A 263 -52.75 -122.80 -0.50
N ARG A 264 -53.41 -121.69 -0.88
CA ARG A 264 -54.87 -121.65 -1.03
C ARG A 264 -55.39 -122.59 -2.11
N SER A 265 -54.69 -122.71 -3.24
CA SER A 265 -55.03 -123.67 -4.30
C SER A 265 -54.97 -125.11 -3.80
N LYS A 266 -53.88 -125.48 -3.10
CA LYS A 266 -53.71 -126.83 -2.54
C LYS A 266 -54.79 -127.18 -1.52
N ALA A 267 -55.11 -126.25 -0.60
CA ALA A 267 -56.18 -126.46 0.38
C ALA A 267 -57.57 -126.60 -0.28
N SER A 268 -57.81 -125.90 -1.40
CA SER A 268 -59.06 -126.03 -2.18
C SER A 268 -59.17 -127.41 -2.83
N ASP A 269 -58.08 -127.94 -3.38
CA ASP A 269 -58.07 -129.26 -4.03
C ASP A 269 -58.26 -130.40 -3.00
N GLU A 270 -57.64 -130.29 -1.83
CA GLU A 270 -57.82 -131.23 -0.72
C GLU A 270 -59.27 -131.21 -0.18
N ALA A 271 -59.89 -130.04 -0.07
CA ALA A 271 -61.29 -129.92 0.33
C ALA A 271 -62.26 -130.57 -0.68
N ALA A 272 -61.98 -130.48 -1.99
CA ALA A 272 -62.76 -131.13 -3.03
C ALA A 272 -62.66 -132.67 -2.96
N GLN A 273 -61.46 -133.20 -2.70
CA GLN A 273 -61.25 -134.64 -2.53
C GLN A 273 -61.95 -135.20 -1.29
N LEU A 274 -61.97 -134.46 -0.17
CA LEU A 274 -62.66 -134.87 1.05
C LEU A 274 -64.20 -134.85 0.89
N ARG A 275 -64.76 -133.88 0.15
CA ARG A 275 -66.19 -133.86 -0.19
C ARG A 275 -66.59 -135.05 -1.06
N GLY A 276 -65.80 -135.37 -2.08
CA GLY A 276 -66.05 -136.53 -2.95
C GLY A 276 -66.05 -137.87 -2.18
N ARG A 277 -65.21 -138.01 -1.14
CA ARG A 277 -65.23 -139.19 -0.27
C ARG A 277 -66.48 -139.28 0.60
N LEU A 278 -66.93 -138.15 1.15
CA LEU A 278 -68.15 -138.05 1.97
C LEU A 278 -69.42 -138.42 1.18
N GLU A 279 -69.56 -137.91 -0.04
CA GLU A 279 -70.73 -138.25 -0.89
C GLU A 279 -70.79 -139.74 -1.26
N VAL A 280 -69.64 -140.41 -1.35
CA VAL A 280 -69.59 -141.86 -1.61
C VAL A 280 -69.96 -142.66 -0.36
N THR A 281 -69.59 -142.19 0.84
CA THR A 281 -69.99 -142.84 2.10
C THR A 281 -71.48 -142.68 2.38
N ASP A 282 -72.07 -141.51 2.10
CA ASP A 282 -73.50 -141.26 2.31
C ASP A 282 -74.38 -142.14 1.40
N ARG A 283 -74.02 -142.27 0.13
CA ARG A 283 -74.71 -143.19 -0.82
C ARG A 283 -74.62 -144.65 -0.41
N ASN A 284 -73.59 -145.04 0.34
CA ASN A 284 -73.44 -146.42 0.84
C ASN A 284 -74.28 -146.65 2.10
N LEU A 285 -74.43 -145.63 2.95
CA LEU A 285 -75.32 -145.64 4.12
C LEU A 285 -76.79 -145.78 3.71
N GLU A 286 -77.27 -144.95 2.77
CA GLU A 286 -78.67 -145.01 2.28
C GLU A 286 -79.02 -146.39 1.70
N LYS A 287 -78.08 -147.05 1.00
CA LYS A 287 -78.29 -148.40 0.45
C LYS A 287 -78.40 -149.48 1.53
N LEU A 288 -77.69 -149.31 2.65
CA LEU A 288 -77.75 -150.24 3.78
C LEU A 288 -79.06 -150.05 4.56
N GLU A 289 -79.53 -148.81 4.72
CA GLU A 289 -80.80 -148.49 5.37
C GLU A 289 -82.01 -149.06 4.61
N GLN A 290 -82.04 -148.92 3.28
CA GLN A 290 -83.12 -149.47 2.45
C GLN A 290 -83.21 -151.01 2.52
N ARG A 291 -82.07 -151.69 2.63
CA ARG A 291 -82.02 -153.16 2.74
C ARG A 291 -82.55 -153.65 4.09
N ASN A 292 -82.31 -152.88 5.16
CA ASN A 292 -82.72 -153.24 6.51
C ASN A 292 -84.24 -153.07 6.69
N ALA A 293 -84.82 -152.01 6.13
CA ALA A 293 -86.26 -151.78 6.13
C ALA A 293 -87.06 -152.87 5.38
N GLN A 294 -86.52 -153.38 4.27
CA GLN A 294 -87.16 -154.46 3.51
C GLN A 294 -87.16 -155.81 4.26
N LEU A 295 -86.15 -156.08 5.09
CA LEU A 295 -86.06 -157.30 5.89
C LEU A 295 -86.96 -157.25 7.13
N SER A 296 -87.20 -156.07 7.71
CA SER A 296 -88.13 -155.94 8.84
C SER A 296 -89.59 -156.11 8.40
N GLU A 297 -90.00 -155.50 7.30
CA GLU A 297 -91.38 -155.61 6.80
C GLU A 297 -91.80 -157.03 6.39
N GLN A 298 -90.86 -157.86 5.94
CA GLN A 298 -91.18 -159.25 5.56
C GLN A 298 -91.32 -160.17 6.78
N ASN A 299 -90.56 -159.90 7.85
CA ASN A 299 -90.70 -160.63 9.12
C ASN A 299 -92.05 -160.34 9.79
N ASP A 300 -92.50 -159.09 9.78
CA ASP A 300 -93.78 -158.70 10.38
C ASP A 300 -94.98 -159.35 9.65
N LYS A 301 -94.88 -159.54 8.33
CA LYS A 301 -95.91 -160.20 7.51
C LYS A 301 -96.01 -161.71 7.75
N LEU A 302 -94.94 -162.37 8.19
CA LEU A 302 -94.95 -163.79 8.53
C LEU A 302 -95.46 -164.05 9.96
N GLN A 303 -95.20 -163.13 10.90
CA GLN A 303 -95.67 -163.27 12.28
C GLN A 303 -97.18 -163.03 12.43
N THR A 304 -97.76 -162.14 11.62
CA THR A 304 -99.20 -161.84 11.65
C THR A 304 -100.07 -162.96 11.07
N ALA A 305 -99.60 -163.68 10.04
CA ALA A 305 -100.38 -164.75 9.41
C ALA A 305 -100.49 -166.05 10.24
N LEU A 306 -99.60 -166.27 11.21
CA LEU A 306 -99.59 -167.47 12.05
C LEU A 306 -100.53 -167.38 13.27
N LEU A 307 -101.00 -166.19 13.66
CA LEU A 307 -101.74 -165.98 14.91
C LEU A 307 -103.28 -165.99 14.78
N GLU A 308 -103.86 -165.97 13.56
CA GLU A 308 -105.31 -165.80 13.39
C GLU A 308 -106.12 -167.06 13.00
N SER A 309 -105.52 -168.23 12.73
CA SER A 309 -106.29 -169.39 12.20
C SER A 309 -106.48 -170.62 13.10
N VAL A 310 -106.15 -170.61 14.40
CA VAL A 310 -106.47 -171.74 15.32
C VAL A 310 -106.87 -171.30 16.74
N LYS A 311 -108.14 -171.52 17.10
CA LYS A 311 -108.72 -171.74 18.46
C LYS A 311 -109.27 -173.20 18.49
N PRO A 312 -109.60 -173.90 19.63
CA PRO A 312 -109.54 -173.58 21.08
C PRO A 312 -109.02 -174.75 22.02
N GLN A 313 -108.77 -174.50 23.33
CA GLN A 313 -109.22 -175.28 24.54
C GLN A 313 -108.42 -175.00 25.86
N VAL A 314 -109.17 -174.50 26.86
CA VAL A 314 -109.21 -174.72 28.35
C VAL A 314 -107.96 -175.01 29.22
N ILE A 315 -107.85 -174.22 30.33
CA ILE A 315 -107.59 -174.51 31.78
C ILE A 315 -106.49 -173.59 32.43
N ALA A 316 -106.85 -173.00 33.58
CA ALA A 316 -106.20 -171.99 34.45
C ALA A 316 -105.04 -172.55 35.35
N PRO A 317 -104.45 -171.85 36.39
CA PRO A 317 -104.67 -170.48 36.94
C PRO A 317 -103.40 -169.66 37.40
N GLU A 318 -103.63 -168.42 37.92
CA GLU A 318 -102.89 -167.64 38.99
C GLU A 318 -101.42 -167.17 38.78
N GLN A 319 -100.87 -166.05 39.30
CA GLN A 319 -101.27 -164.76 39.92
C GLN A 319 -99.96 -163.92 40.20
N ARG A 320 -100.09 -162.58 40.39
CA ARG A 320 -99.16 -161.58 41.00
C ARG A 320 -97.97 -161.02 40.17
N ASP A 321 -97.47 -159.81 40.37
CA ASP A 321 -97.93 -158.45 40.77
C ASP A 321 -96.67 -157.55 40.76
N GLU A 322 -96.85 -156.23 40.76
CA GLU A 322 -95.94 -155.14 41.19
C GLU A 322 -94.88 -154.48 40.25
N ASP A 323 -95.18 -153.19 40.01
CA ASP A 323 -94.38 -151.95 40.23
C ASP A 323 -93.19 -151.50 39.34
N LEU A 324 -93.46 -150.45 38.52
CA LEU A 324 -92.94 -149.04 38.52
C LEU A 324 -91.51 -148.72 39.07
N PRO A 325 -90.87 -147.54 38.78
CA PRO A 325 -91.07 -146.53 37.71
C PRO A 325 -89.77 -145.85 37.12
N THR A 326 -89.97 -144.91 36.15
CA THR A 326 -89.25 -143.60 35.94
C THR A 326 -87.76 -143.60 35.46
N THR A 327 -87.19 -142.72 34.60
CA THR A 327 -87.41 -141.32 34.08
C THR A 327 -86.24 -140.97 33.07
N PRO A 328 -85.94 -139.72 32.59
CA PRO A 328 -86.37 -139.18 31.28
C PRO A 328 -85.26 -138.42 30.47
N VAL A 329 -85.69 -137.65 29.44
CA VAL A 329 -85.15 -136.36 28.90
C VAL A 329 -84.22 -136.34 27.67
N ASN A 330 -84.74 -135.71 26.59
CA ASN A 330 -84.24 -134.70 25.62
C ASN A 330 -82.74 -134.63 25.22
N LYS A 331 -82.34 -134.19 24.01
CA LYS A 331 -82.95 -133.29 23.00
C LYS A 331 -82.64 -133.78 21.58
#